data_AF-A0A1R2ANX2-F1
#
_entry.id   AF-A0A1R2ANX2-F1
#
_cell.length_a   1.000
_cell.length_b   1.000
_cell.length_c   1.000
_cell.angle_alpha   90.00
_cell.angle_beta   90.00
_cell.angle_gamma   90.00
#
_symmetry.space_group_name_H-M   'P 1'
#
loop_
_entity.id
_entity.type
_entity.pdbx_description
1 polymer ?
#
loop_
_entity_poly.entity_id
_entity_poly.type
_entity_poly.pdbx_seq_one_letter_code
_entity_poly.pdbx_strand_id
1 'polypeptide(L)'
;MSNMLTELGLLDDENYIYLDKDGKAQKRIELSINWEPDPSTKVLVTCYSNDSLGYLRYLIGQVMEKYSIFSGLISLQADELMNNNIILPETGLIGDYVKGGDHLICQLVSQDLWLDIKVQAENVAYIIFFDIKVNKISKVHFLKQALLEFSNQLFAAKKVSHSFSIENAELKKLDVVKKHNILDTNVKVVQNQSNDYFTKDYPLVGEELIGENFCYSERYALLKLSGTSDDTLNHSEFTTSYALSESFLQFSSSLPIRNLRVEPRVLYQAPNHGTRIIEVSTLSDPRQKNCRCSVF
;
A
#
# COMPACT_ATOMS: atom_id res chain seq x y z
N MET A 1 -53.98 2.88 -26.30
CA MET A 1 -52.51 2.74 -26.25
C MET A 1 -51.87 3.18 -24.93
N SER A 2 -52.63 3.61 -23.90
CA SER A 2 -52.04 4.04 -22.61
C SER A 2 -52.01 2.98 -21.51
N ASN A 3 -52.57 1.77 -21.72
CA ASN A 3 -52.63 0.75 -20.66
C ASN A 3 -51.39 -0.17 -20.62
N MET A 4 -50.58 -0.21 -21.67
CA MET A 4 -49.43 -1.12 -21.74
C MET A 4 -48.20 -0.59 -20.99
N LEU A 5 -48.08 0.74 -20.83
CA LEU A 5 -47.03 1.37 -20.02
C LEU A 5 -47.31 1.30 -18.53
N THR A 6 -48.59 1.26 -18.12
CA THR A 6 -48.98 1.20 -16.71
C THR A 6 -48.86 -0.22 -16.13
N GLU A 7 -48.99 -1.26 -16.96
CA GLU A 7 -48.77 -2.65 -16.54
C GLU A 7 -47.29 -3.03 -16.41
N LEU A 8 -46.38 -2.30 -17.08
CA LEU A 8 -44.92 -2.47 -16.92
C LEU A 8 -44.35 -1.80 -15.66
N GLY A 9 -45.14 -0.95 -14.99
CA GLY A 9 -44.71 -0.20 -13.80
C GLY A 9 -44.96 -0.90 -12.46
N LEU A 10 -45.40 -2.17 -12.46
CA LEU A 10 -45.82 -2.88 -11.25
C LEU A 10 -45.06 -4.20 -10.98
N LEU A 11 -44.06 -4.55 -11.80
CA LEU A 11 -43.31 -5.82 -11.67
C LEU A 11 -41.84 -5.65 -12.08
N ASP A 12 -41.02 -5.11 -11.18
CA ASP A 12 -39.66 -5.53 -10.82
C ASP A 12 -39.01 -4.37 -10.08
N ASP A 13 -39.11 -4.40 -8.76
CA ASP A 13 -38.26 -3.58 -7.91
C ASP A 13 -36.79 -3.96 -8.22
N GLU A 14 -35.97 -2.94 -8.53
CA GLU A 14 -34.50 -2.98 -8.65
C GLU A 14 -33.84 -3.48 -9.96
N ASN A 15 -34.44 -3.24 -11.12
CA ASN A 15 -33.75 -3.52 -12.39
C ASN A 15 -33.70 -2.30 -13.33
N TYR A 16 -32.49 -1.84 -13.61
CA TYR A 16 -32.25 -0.75 -14.57
C TYR A 16 -32.03 -1.33 -15.97
N ILE A 17 -32.85 -0.89 -16.92
CA ILE A 17 -32.69 -1.23 -18.35
C ILE A 17 -31.67 -0.26 -18.95
N TYR A 18 -30.50 -0.77 -19.34
CA TYR A 18 -29.50 0.02 -20.06
C TYR A 18 -29.42 -0.45 -21.51
N LEU A 19 -29.24 0.49 -22.43
CA LEU A 19 -29.01 0.17 -23.84
C LEU A 19 -27.52 -0.14 -24.04
N ASP A 20 -27.21 -1.25 -24.71
CA ASP A 20 -25.85 -1.54 -25.16
C ASP A 20 -25.43 -0.65 -26.35
N LYS A 21 -24.20 -0.84 -26.84
CA LYS A 21 -23.64 -0.04 -27.95
C LYS A 21 -24.44 -0.21 -29.26
N ASP A 22 -25.23 -1.28 -29.38
CA ASP A 22 -26.07 -1.60 -30.52
C ASP A 22 -27.54 -1.20 -30.29
N GLY A 23 -27.84 -0.52 -29.17
CA GLY A 23 -29.19 -0.08 -28.81
C GLY A 23 -30.11 -1.19 -28.29
N LYS A 24 -29.57 -2.35 -27.90
CA LYS A 24 -30.38 -3.42 -27.28
C LYS A 24 -30.46 -3.21 -25.78
N ALA A 25 -31.67 -3.36 -25.25
CA ALA A 25 -31.93 -3.36 -23.82
C ALA A 25 -31.24 -4.56 -23.16
N GLN A 26 -30.28 -4.28 -22.27
CA GLN A 26 -29.63 -5.27 -21.42
C GLN A 26 -29.98 -4.97 -19.96
N LYS A 27 -30.37 -6.03 -19.24
CA LYS A 27 -30.69 -5.97 -17.81
C LYS A 27 -29.37 -5.88 -17.04
N ARG A 28 -29.07 -4.70 -16.48
CA ARG A 28 -27.97 -4.56 -15.51
C ARG A 28 -28.52 -4.72 -14.11
N ILE A 29 -27.72 -5.35 -13.27
CA ILE A 29 -27.96 -5.45 -11.84
C ILE A 29 -26.88 -4.67 -11.11
N GLU A 30 -27.28 -4.04 -10.01
CA GLU A 30 -26.36 -3.39 -9.08
C GLU A 30 -26.19 -4.29 -7.86
N LEU A 31 -24.94 -4.52 -7.47
CA LEU A 31 -24.55 -5.39 -6.36
C LEU A 31 -23.77 -4.58 -5.34
N SER A 32 -24.04 -4.82 -4.06
CA SER A 32 -23.23 -4.29 -2.96
C SER A 32 -22.17 -5.32 -2.57
N ILE A 33 -20.90 -4.93 -2.62
CA ILE A 33 -19.76 -5.80 -2.32
C ILE A 33 -19.09 -5.34 -1.04
N ASN A 34 -18.87 -6.27 -0.11
CA ASN A 34 -18.04 -6.09 1.08
C ASN A 34 -16.77 -6.90 0.95
N TRP A 35 -15.62 -6.27 1.22
CA TRP A 35 -14.32 -6.93 1.22
C TRP A 35 -13.93 -7.39 2.62
N GLU A 36 -13.54 -8.66 2.78
CA GLU A 36 -12.92 -9.14 4.02
C GLU A 36 -11.41 -8.90 4.03
N PRO A 37 -10.82 -8.37 5.14
CA PRO A 37 -11.36 -8.39 6.50
C PRO A 37 -12.03 -7.07 6.95
N ASP A 38 -12.33 -6.13 6.06
CA ASP A 38 -12.96 -4.85 6.39
C ASP A 38 -14.40 -4.74 5.83
N PRO A 39 -15.37 -5.44 6.43
CA PRO A 39 -16.76 -5.49 5.93
C PRO A 39 -17.50 -4.16 6.12
N SER A 40 -16.85 -3.14 6.69
CA SER A 40 -17.48 -1.85 6.99
C SER A 40 -17.72 -0.99 5.74
N THR A 41 -16.95 -1.23 4.67
CA THR A 41 -17.04 -0.44 3.44
C THR A 41 -17.77 -1.21 2.35
N LYS A 42 -18.92 -0.67 1.94
CA LYS A 42 -19.71 -1.17 0.80
C LYS A 42 -19.19 -0.58 -0.50
N VAL A 43 -18.94 -1.43 -1.49
CA VAL A 43 -18.52 -1.05 -2.85
C VAL A 43 -19.61 -1.46 -3.83
N LEU A 44 -20.11 -0.51 -4.62
CA LEU A 44 -21.12 -0.80 -5.63
C LEU A 44 -20.48 -1.30 -6.93
N VAL A 45 -20.99 -2.41 -7.44
CA VAL A 45 -20.56 -3.01 -8.71
C VAL A 45 -21.78 -3.22 -9.58
N THR A 46 -21.72 -2.72 -10.83
CA THR A 46 -22.80 -2.90 -11.81
C THR A 46 -22.36 -3.91 -12.86
N CYS A 47 -23.14 -4.97 -13.06
CA CYS A 47 -22.85 -6.04 -14.03
C CYS A 47 -24.11 -6.46 -14.80
N TYR A 48 -23.96 -7.33 -15.79
CA TYR A 48 -25.10 -7.94 -16.50
C TYR A 48 -25.39 -9.33 -15.94
N SER A 49 -26.69 -9.66 -15.82
CA SER A 49 -27.10 -11.00 -15.34
C SER A 49 -26.58 -12.15 -16.21
N ASN A 50 -26.32 -11.88 -17.48
CA ASN A 50 -25.89 -12.88 -18.46
C ASN A 50 -24.36 -13.04 -18.53
N ASP A 51 -23.60 -12.25 -17.77
CA ASP A 51 -22.16 -12.42 -17.66
C ASP A 51 -21.82 -13.65 -16.80
N SER A 52 -20.58 -14.12 -16.89
CA SER A 52 -20.11 -15.23 -16.07
C SER A 52 -19.72 -14.78 -14.66
N LEU A 53 -19.83 -15.68 -13.68
CA LEU A 53 -19.31 -15.44 -12.32
C LEU A 53 -17.79 -15.19 -12.31
N GLY A 54 -17.04 -15.74 -13.27
CA GLY A 54 -15.62 -15.43 -13.44
C GLY A 54 -15.41 -13.96 -13.85
N TYR A 55 -16.24 -13.43 -14.75
CA TYR A 55 -16.20 -12.02 -15.12
C TYR A 55 -16.60 -11.10 -13.96
N LEU A 56 -17.58 -11.50 -13.14
CA LEU A 56 -17.92 -10.75 -11.91
C LEU A 56 -16.72 -10.61 -10.97
N ARG A 57 -15.95 -11.69 -10.75
CA ARG A 57 -14.75 -11.65 -9.90
C ARG A 57 -13.71 -10.66 -10.41
N TYR A 58 -13.47 -10.68 -11.71
CA TYR A 58 -12.57 -9.72 -12.37
C TYR A 58 -13.10 -8.28 -12.27
N LEU A 59 -14.40 -8.07 -12.49
CA LEU A 59 -15.03 -6.76 -12.44
C LEU A 59 -14.97 -6.14 -11.04
N ILE A 60 -15.16 -6.95 -9.99
CA ILE A 60 -14.97 -6.51 -8.61
C ILE A 60 -13.53 -6.03 -8.41
N GLY A 61 -12.54 -6.79 -8.88
CA GLY A 61 -11.13 -6.38 -8.87
C GLY A 61 -10.90 -5.02 -9.56
N GLN A 62 -11.44 -4.85 -10.77
CA GLN A 62 -11.37 -3.59 -11.51
C GLN A 62 -11.98 -2.39 -10.75
N VAL A 63 -13.12 -2.59 -10.07
CA VAL A 63 -13.72 -1.53 -9.25
C VAL A 63 -12.84 -1.22 -8.04
N MET A 64 -12.23 -2.25 -7.44
CA MET A 64 -11.34 -2.11 -6.28
C MET A 64 -10.03 -1.37 -6.62
N GLU A 65 -9.55 -1.39 -7.87
CA GLU A 65 -8.34 -0.63 -8.28
C GLU A 65 -8.44 0.88 -8.04
N LYS A 66 -9.64 1.43 -7.85
CA LYS A 66 -9.87 2.84 -7.49
C LYS A 66 -9.29 3.18 -6.11
N TYR A 67 -9.14 2.20 -5.23
CA TYR A 67 -8.56 2.39 -3.90
C TYR A 67 -7.04 2.31 -3.97
N SER A 68 -6.35 3.23 -3.31
CA SER A 68 -4.88 3.34 -3.35
C SER A 68 -4.16 2.03 -3.03
N ILE A 69 -4.74 1.24 -2.11
CA ILE A 69 -4.19 -0.03 -1.61
C ILE A 69 -4.21 -1.15 -2.66
N PHE A 70 -5.07 -1.01 -3.67
CA PHE A 70 -5.30 -1.98 -4.73
C PHE A 70 -4.88 -1.46 -6.11
N SER A 71 -4.60 -0.15 -6.22
CA SER A 71 -4.23 0.48 -7.47
C SER A 71 -2.94 -0.11 -8.06
N GLY A 72 -3.02 -0.56 -9.31
CA GLY A 72 -1.88 -1.10 -10.06
C GLY A 72 -1.37 -2.47 -9.61
N LEU A 73 -2.18 -3.22 -8.85
CA LEU A 73 -1.90 -4.62 -8.51
C LEU A 73 -2.15 -5.54 -9.72
N ILE A 74 -1.33 -6.57 -9.86
CA ILE A 74 -1.38 -7.52 -10.97
C ILE A 74 -2.41 -8.60 -10.66
N SER A 75 -3.32 -8.81 -11.62
CA SER A 75 -4.35 -9.85 -11.56
C SER A 75 -5.23 -9.73 -10.32
N LEU A 76 -5.58 -8.50 -9.93
CA LEU A 76 -6.51 -8.25 -8.83
C LEU A 76 -7.91 -8.74 -9.20
N GLN A 77 -8.47 -9.62 -8.36
CA GLN A 77 -9.81 -10.16 -8.53
C GLN A 77 -10.42 -10.55 -7.19
N ALA A 78 -11.75 -10.70 -7.16
CA ALA A 78 -12.43 -11.30 -6.03
C ALA A 78 -12.21 -12.82 -5.99
N ASP A 79 -12.07 -13.34 -4.78
CA ASP A 79 -12.06 -14.76 -4.45
C ASP A 79 -13.11 -15.04 -3.38
N GLU A 80 -13.52 -16.31 -3.27
CA GLU A 80 -14.51 -16.76 -2.29
C GLU A 80 -15.76 -15.85 -2.20
N LEU A 81 -16.41 -15.58 -3.34
CA LEU A 81 -17.64 -14.80 -3.37
C LEU A 81 -18.74 -15.49 -2.57
N MET A 82 -19.30 -14.80 -1.58
CA MET A 82 -20.36 -15.30 -0.73
C MET A 82 -21.62 -14.46 -0.86
N ASN A 83 -22.78 -15.11 -0.99
CA ASN A 83 -24.11 -14.50 -0.90
C ASN A 83 -24.86 -15.16 0.27
N ASN A 84 -25.29 -14.40 1.28
CA ASN A 84 -26.00 -14.94 2.45
C ASN A 84 -25.29 -16.15 3.11
N ASN A 85 -23.98 -16.06 3.30
CA ASN A 85 -23.10 -17.13 3.84
C ASN A 85 -23.00 -18.39 2.96
N ILE A 86 -23.43 -18.34 1.70
CA ILE A 86 -23.26 -19.40 0.72
C ILE A 86 -22.17 -18.98 -0.26
N ILE A 87 -21.12 -19.80 -0.37
CA ILE A 87 -20.05 -19.59 -1.36
C ILE A 87 -20.62 -19.87 -2.76
N LEU A 88 -20.48 -18.89 -3.63
CA LEU A 88 -20.86 -18.98 -5.04
C LEU A 88 -19.85 -19.86 -5.80
N PRO A 89 -20.31 -20.65 -6.78
CA PRO A 89 -19.41 -21.50 -7.56
C PRO A 89 -18.42 -20.68 -8.40
N GLU A 90 -17.33 -21.31 -8.83
CA GLU A 90 -16.32 -20.68 -9.70
C GLU A 90 -16.87 -20.36 -11.09
N THR A 91 -17.76 -21.23 -11.60
CA THR A 91 -18.36 -21.13 -12.94
C THR A 91 -19.88 -21.03 -12.86
N GLY A 92 -20.50 -20.44 -13.88
CA GLY A 92 -21.94 -20.17 -13.94
C GLY A 92 -22.24 -18.76 -14.42
N LEU A 93 -23.52 -18.45 -14.67
CA LEU A 93 -23.98 -17.10 -15.02
C LEU A 93 -24.36 -16.34 -13.75
N ILE A 94 -24.15 -15.02 -13.73
CA ILE A 94 -24.44 -14.19 -12.55
C ILE A 94 -25.91 -14.31 -12.13
N GLY A 95 -26.84 -14.22 -13.10
CA GLY A 95 -28.29 -14.21 -12.85
C GLY A 95 -28.85 -15.50 -12.25
N ASP A 96 -28.12 -16.60 -12.31
CA ASP A 96 -28.52 -17.87 -11.69
C ASP A 96 -28.32 -17.86 -10.16
N TYR A 97 -27.43 -17.00 -9.66
CA TYR A 97 -26.99 -17.01 -8.25
C TYR A 97 -27.20 -15.68 -7.53
N VAL A 98 -27.31 -14.58 -8.27
CA VAL A 98 -27.32 -13.23 -7.73
C VAL A 98 -28.39 -12.38 -8.42
N LYS A 99 -29.14 -11.61 -7.62
CA LYS A 99 -30.15 -10.65 -8.08
C LYS A 99 -29.71 -9.21 -7.85
N GLY A 100 -30.36 -8.26 -8.53
CA GLY A 100 -30.18 -6.84 -8.22
C GLY A 100 -30.49 -6.56 -6.75
N GLY A 101 -29.65 -5.73 -6.13
CA GLY A 101 -29.75 -5.40 -4.70
C GLY A 101 -29.03 -6.37 -3.77
N ASP A 102 -28.60 -7.54 -4.26
CA ASP A 102 -27.90 -8.52 -3.43
C ASP A 102 -26.60 -7.97 -2.84
N HIS A 103 -26.27 -8.49 -1.66
CA HIS A 103 -25.10 -8.13 -0.89
C HIS A 103 -24.11 -9.29 -0.89
N LEU A 104 -22.97 -9.10 -1.51
CA LEU A 104 -21.92 -10.10 -1.59
C LEU A 104 -20.76 -9.76 -0.66
N ILE A 105 -20.16 -10.78 -0.09
CA ILE A 105 -18.91 -10.69 0.66
C ILE A 105 -17.84 -11.40 -0.17
N CYS A 106 -16.64 -10.84 -0.27
CA CYS A 106 -15.54 -11.50 -0.96
C CYS A 106 -14.20 -11.25 -0.29
N GLN A 107 -13.27 -12.16 -0.52
CA GLN A 107 -11.85 -11.90 -0.35
C GLN A 107 -11.30 -11.32 -1.67
N LEU A 108 -10.14 -10.67 -1.59
CA LEU A 108 -9.43 -10.18 -2.77
C LEU A 108 -8.10 -10.91 -2.89
N VAL A 109 -7.75 -11.27 -4.12
CA VAL A 109 -6.49 -11.91 -4.45
C VAL A 109 -5.80 -11.14 -5.57
N SER A 110 -4.47 -11.08 -5.47
CA SER A 110 -3.55 -10.51 -6.46
C SER A 110 -2.18 -11.15 -6.29
N GLN A 111 -1.33 -11.04 -7.30
CA GLN A 111 0.03 -11.59 -7.24
C GLN A 111 0.98 -10.75 -6.36
N ASP A 112 0.73 -9.45 -6.32
CA ASP A 112 1.53 -8.46 -5.60
C ASP A 112 0.72 -7.74 -4.52
N LEU A 113 1.40 -7.00 -3.65
CA LEU A 113 0.79 -6.10 -2.69
C LEU A 113 1.63 -4.84 -2.53
N TRP A 114 1.02 -3.80 -1.97
CA TRP A 114 1.73 -2.60 -1.52
C TRP A 114 2.16 -2.76 -0.06
N LEU A 115 3.43 -2.52 0.23
CA LEU A 115 3.95 -2.40 1.60
C LEU A 115 4.23 -0.94 1.93
N ASP A 116 3.85 -0.52 3.13
CA ASP A 116 4.14 0.81 3.65
C ASP A 116 5.42 0.72 4.50
N ILE A 117 6.51 1.32 4.00
CA ILE A 117 7.86 1.18 4.56
C ILE A 117 8.22 2.39 5.41
N LYS A 118 8.77 2.12 6.58
CA LYS A 118 9.52 3.08 7.41
C LYS A 118 10.99 2.67 7.44
N VAL A 119 11.90 3.59 7.14
CA VAL A 119 13.35 3.38 7.30
C VAL A 119 13.86 4.28 8.41
N GLN A 120 14.51 3.67 9.40
CA GLN A 120 15.05 4.36 10.56
C GLN A 120 16.50 3.96 10.79
N ALA A 121 17.41 4.90 10.61
CA ALA A 121 18.83 4.73 10.93
C ALA A 121 19.18 5.39 12.27
N GLU A 122 20.04 4.76 13.07
CA GLU A 122 20.42 5.23 14.42
C GLU A 122 21.17 6.57 14.40
N ASN A 123 22.11 6.73 13.48
CA ASN A 123 23.01 7.89 13.40
C ASN A 123 22.56 8.96 12.37
N VAL A 124 21.31 8.89 11.93
CA VAL A 124 20.77 9.77 10.89
C VAL A 124 19.62 10.61 11.45
N ALA A 125 19.69 11.92 11.22
CA ALA A 125 18.72 12.89 11.72
C ALA A 125 17.40 12.91 10.92
N TYR A 126 17.10 11.86 10.15
CA TYR A 126 15.87 11.77 9.38
C TYR A 126 15.36 10.34 9.25
N ILE A 127 14.05 10.23 9.01
CA ILE A 127 13.30 8.99 8.78
C ILE A 127 12.76 9.06 7.35
N ILE A 128 12.76 7.92 6.66
CA ILE A 128 12.24 7.82 5.30
C ILE A 128 10.96 6.99 5.33
N PHE A 129 9.96 7.42 4.56
CA PHE A 129 8.70 6.73 4.37
C PHE A 129 8.41 6.60 2.89
N PHE A 130 7.91 5.45 2.45
CA PHE A 130 7.46 5.23 1.07
C PHE A 130 6.62 3.97 0.98
N ASP A 131 5.90 3.81 -0.13
CA ASP A 131 5.25 2.55 -0.45
C ASP A 131 6.05 1.82 -1.53
N ILE A 132 6.18 0.51 -1.39
CA ILE A 132 6.82 -0.36 -2.37
C ILE A 132 5.87 -1.48 -2.79
N LYS A 133 5.79 -1.73 -4.10
CA LYS A 133 5.04 -2.86 -4.64
C LYS A 133 5.93 -4.10 -4.68
N VAL A 134 5.44 -5.20 -4.11
CA VAL A 134 6.21 -6.45 -3.95
C VAL A 134 5.39 -7.65 -4.37
N ASN A 135 6.04 -8.65 -4.96
CA ASN A 135 5.42 -9.93 -5.24
C ASN A 135 5.29 -10.76 -3.95
N LYS A 136 4.12 -11.34 -3.70
CA LYS A 136 3.83 -12.15 -2.51
C LYS A 136 4.68 -13.41 -2.42
N ILE A 137 5.13 -13.96 -3.56
CA ILE A 137 5.96 -15.18 -3.60
C ILE A 137 7.46 -14.88 -3.45
N SER A 138 7.86 -13.61 -3.34
CA SER A 138 9.26 -13.26 -3.07
C SER A 138 9.60 -13.50 -1.60
N LYS A 139 10.86 -13.85 -1.32
CA LYS A 139 11.35 -14.03 0.05
C LYS A 139 11.60 -12.69 0.75
N VAL A 140 11.47 -12.68 2.07
CA VAL A 140 11.76 -11.51 2.93
C VAL A 140 13.22 -11.06 2.82
N HIS A 141 14.18 -12.00 2.72
CA HIS A 141 15.61 -11.67 2.59
C HIS A 141 15.88 -10.72 1.43
N PHE A 142 15.24 -11.02 0.30
CA PHE A 142 15.31 -10.21 -0.88
C PHE A 142 14.76 -8.80 -0.53
N LEU A 143 13.55 -8.69 0.06
CA LEU A 143 12.96 -7.37 0.37
C LEU A 143 13.91 -6.52 1.21
N LYS A 144 14.53 -7.12 2.23
CA LYS A 144 15.55 -6.48 3.06
C LYS A 144 16.69 -5.89 2.22
N GLN A 145 17.20 -6.65 1.25
CA GLN A 145 18.30 -6.23 0.37
C GLN A 145 17.90 -5.03 -0.51
N ALA A 146 16.72 -5.07 -1.14
CA ALA A 146 16.23 -3.97 -1.97
C ALA A 146 15.99 -2.68 -1.16
N LEU A 147 15.40 -2.80 0.02
CA LEU A 147 15.16 -1.65 0.90
C LEU A 147 16.49 -1.04 1.38
N LEU A 148 17.48 -1.87 1.69
CA LEU A 148 18.81 -1.41 2.07
C LEU A 148 19.50 -0.64 0.94
N GLU A 149 19.52 -1.21 -0.27
CA GLU A 149 20.15 -0.59 -1.44
C GLU A 149 19.49 0.76 -1.75
N PHE A 150 18.16 0.80 -1.77
CA PHE A 150 17.39 2.04 -1.97
C PHE A 150 17.69 3.08 -0.88
N SER A 151 17.74 2.66 0.37
CA SER A 151 18.03 3.57 1.51
C SER A 151 19.43 4.15 1.43
N ASN A 152 20.44 3.34 1.11
CA ASN A 152 21.82 3.79 0.92
C ASN A 152 21.94 4.78 -0.24
N GLN A 153 21.23 4.56 -1.35
CA GLN A 153 21.19 5.52 -2.45
C GLN A 153 20.58 6.87 -2.02
N LEU A 154 19.49 6.86 -1.27
CA LEU A 154 18.87 8.08 -0.73
C LEU A 154 19.80 8.82 0.25
N PHE A 155 20.47 8.09 1.13
CA PHE A 155 21.44 8.65 2.07
C PHE A 155 22.64 9.28 1.34
N ALA A 156 23.19 8.59 0.34
CA ALA A 156 24.27 9.11 -0.50
C ALA A 156 23.85 10.39 -1.25
N ALA A 157 22.63 10.42 -1.82
CA ALA A 157 22.09 11.61 -2.49
C ALA A 157 21.93 12.81 -1.53
N LYS A 158 21.67 12.55 -0.25
CA LYS A 158 21.63 13.57 0.81
C LYS A 158 23.01 13.89 1.40
N LYS A 159 24.08 13.40 0.78
CA LYS A 159 25.48 13.58 1.22
C LYS A 159 25.73 13.07 2.65
N VAL A 160 24.96 12.06 3.09
CA VAL A 160 25.32 11.34 4.31
C VAL A 160 26.47 10.41 3.95
N SER A 161 27.61 10.59 4.62
CA SER A 161 28.87 9.90 4.38
C SER A 161 28.88 8.44 4.84
N HIS A 162 27.71 7.82 5.02
CA HIS A 162 27.56 6.51 5.64
C HIS A 162 26.73 5.60 4.73
N SER A 163 27.25 4.40 4.48
CA SER A 163 26.53 3.28 3.89
C SER A 163 26.30 2.21 4.95
N PHE A 164 25.12 1.60 4.96
CA PHE A 164 24.79 0.49 5.84
C PHE A 164 24.98 -0.84 5.11
N SER A 165 25.49 -1.85 5.82
CA SER A 165 25.59 -3.23 5.32
C SER A 165 24.35 -4.06 5.67
N ILE A 166 24.24 -5.26 5.11
CA ILE A 166 23.07 -6.14 5.31
C ILE A 166 23.00 -6.72 6.73
N GLU A 167 24.16 -6.92 7.37
CA GLU A 167 24.30 -7.36 8.76
C GLU A 167 23.81 -6.28 9.74
N ASN A 168 23.97 -5.02 9.33
CA ASN A 168 23.57 -3.81 10.05
C ASN A 168 22.09 -3.43 9.83
N ALA A 169 21.36 -4.21 9.03
CA ALA A 169 19.96 -3.99 8.74
C ALA A 169 19.09 -5.03 9.46
N GLU A 170 17.99 -4.57 10.05
CA GLU A 170 16.96 -5.42 10.66
C GLU A 170 15.61 -5.04 10.05
N LEU A 171 14.91 -6.03 9.47
CA LEU A 171 13.59 -5.84 8.88
C LEU A 171 12.53 -6.41 9.82
N LYS A 172 11.52 -5.60 10.14
CA LYS A 172 10.42 -5.97 11.03
C LYS A 172 9.07 -5.71 10.41
N LYS A 173 8.08 -6.53 10.76
CA LYS A 173 6.66 -6.22 10.56
C LYS A 173 6.17 -5.38 11.74
N LEU A 174 5.34 -4.37 11.44
CA LEU A 174 4.74 -3.51 12.45
C LEU A 174 3.23 -3.80 12.57
N ASP A 175 2.76 -4.06 13.79
CA ASP A 175 1.31 -4.08 14.08
C ASP A 175 0.82 -2.68 14.42
N VAL A 176 -0.35 -2.30 13.91
CA VAL A 176 -0.95 -0.99 14.15
C VAL A 176 -2.16 -1.11 15.09
N VAL A 177 -2.19 -0.25 16.12
CA VAL A 177 -3.21 -0.21 17.18
C VAL A 177 -4.63 0.02 16.64
N LYS A 178 -4.77 0.82 15.58
CA LYS A 178 -6.06 1.17 14.97
C LYS A 178 -6.11 0.60 13.56
N LYS A 179 -7.03 -0.35 13.32
CA LYS A 179 -7.55 -0.66 11.98
C LYS A 179 -8.35 0.57 11.51
N HIS A 180 -7.64 1.58 11.00
CA HIS A 180 -8.27 2.66 10.26
C HIS A 180 -8.97 2.08 9.02
N ASN A 181 -10.00 2.75 8.49
CA ASN A 181 -10.61 2.32 7.23
C ASN A 181 -9.53 2.33 6.15
N ILE A 182 -9.08 1.14 5.75
CA ILE A 182 -7.88 0.94 4.92
C ILE A 182 -8.16 1.38 3.48
N LEU A 183 -9.44 1.53 3.14
CA LEU A 183 -9.96 1.99 1.86
C LEU A 183 -10.11 3.51 1.76
N ASP A 184 -9.83 4.26 2.84
CA ASP A 184 -9.76 5.71 2.73
C ASP A 184 -8.46 6.12 2.01
N THR A 185 -8.63 6.73 0.84
CA THR A 185 -7.58 7.18 -0.09
C THR A 185 -6.49 8.08 0.53
N ASN A 186 -6.71 8.57 1.75
CA ASN A 186 -5.84 9.52 2.45
C ASN A 186 -5.18 8.99 3.73
N VAL A 187 -5.35 7.71 4.09
CA VAL A 187 -4.83 7.21 5.38
C VAL A 187 -3.32 6.99 5.32
N LYS A 188 -2.61 7.89 5.98
CA LYS A 188 -1.15 7.97 6.07
C LYS A 188 -0.64 7.35 7.37
N VAL A 189 -0.98 6.09 7.65
CA VAL A 189 -0.75 5.46 8.96
C VAL A 189 0.73 5.46 9.39
N VAL A 190 1.66 5.22 8.47
CA VAL A 190 3.10 5.21 8.77
C VAL A 190 3.68 6.63 8.92
N GLN A 191 2.94 7.66 8.52
CA GLN A 191 3.42 9.04 8.51
C GLN A 191 3.18 9.79 9.82
N ASN A 192 2.67 9.12 10.86
CA ASN A 192 2.65 9.67 12.21
C ASN A 192 3.90 9.23 12.97
N GLN A 193 4.76 10.21 13.28
CA GLN A 193 6.01 10.01 14.02
C GLN A 193 5.81 9.51 15.46
N SER A 194 4.59 9.57 16.01
CA SER A 194 4.31 9.09 17.36
C SER A 194 4.35 7.55 17.37
N ASN A 195 5.23 6.99 18.20
CA ASN A 195 5.28 5.55 18.48
C ASN A 195 3.94 4.98 18.98
N ASP A 196 3.00 5.84 19.37
CA ASP A 196 1.66 5.52 19.87
C ASP A 196 0.76 4.74 18.89
N TYR A 197 1.15 4.61 17.61
CA TYR A 197 0.39 3.86 16.61
C TYR A 197 0.79 2.39 16.49
N PHE A 198 1.95 1.98 16.99
CA PHE A 198 2.45 0.62 16.82
C PHE A 198 2.33 -0.17 18.12
N THR A 199 1.65 -1.31 18.08
CA THR A 199 1.48 -2.17 19.27
C THR A 199 2.69 -3.04 19.53
N LYS A 200 3.26 -3.61 18.46
CA LYS A 200 4.32 -4.62 18.50
C LYS A 200 5.12 -4.59 17.20
N ASP A 201 6.39 -4.94 17.29
CA ASP A 201 7.25 -5.24 16.16
C ASP A 201 7.66 -6.72 16.19
N TYR A 202 7.64 -7.39 15.04
CA TYR A 202 8.10 -8.77 14.91
C TYR A 202 9.29 -8.82 13.96
N PRO A 203 10.41 -9.44 14.37
CA PRO A 203 11.51 -9.69 13.45
C PRO A 203 11.03 -10.65 12.35
N LEU A 204 11.38 -10.35 11.10
CA LEU A 204 11.06 -11.22 9.97
C LEU A 204 12.24 -12.15 9.66
N VAL A 205 11.95 -13.42 9.38
CA VAL A 205 12.97 -14.40 9.00
C VAL A 205 13.16 -14.36 7.49
N GLY A 206 14.42 -14.35 7.04
CA GLY A 206 14.76 -14.10 5.63
C GLY A 206 14.21 -15.12 4.62
N GLU A 207 13.95 -16.36 5.03
CA GLU A 207 13.47 -17.43 4.15
C GLU A 207 11.95 -17.44 3.95
N GLU A 208 11.20 -16.74 4.78
CA GLU A 208 9.74 -16.69 4.70
C GLU A 208 9.29 -15.91 3.46
N LEU A 209 8.11 -16.26 2.95
CA LEU A 209 7.50 -15.53 1.84
C LEU A 209 6.85 -14.24 2.35
N ILE A 210 6.85 -13.21 1.50
CA ILE A 210 6.17 -11.95 1.80
C ILE A 210 4.67 -12.19 2.03
N GLY A 211 4.03 -13.04 1.23
CA GLY A 211 2.60 -13.35 1.34
C GLY A 211 2.20 -14.12 2.60
N GLU A 212 3.14 -14.77 3.29
CA GLU A 212 2.90 -15.43 4.59
C GLU A 212 2.90 -14.42 5.74
N ASN A 213 3.63 -13.32 5.58
CA ASN A 213 3.84 -12.32 6.62
C ASN A 213 2.93 -11.09 6.46
N PHE A 214 2.55 -10.74 5.24
CA PHE A 214 1.84 -9.51 4.94
C PHE A 214 0.52 -9.76 4.21
N CYS A 215 -0.50 -8.99 4.58
CA CYS A 215 -1.78 -8.94 3.90
C CYS A 215 -2.20 -7.47 3.72
N TYR A 216 -3.29 -7.20 3.00
CA TYR A 216 -3.69 -5.81 2.71
C TYR A 216 -3.98 -5.00 3.98
N SER A 217 -4.42 -5.65 5.07
CA SER A 217 -4.65 -4.97 6.35
C SER A 217 -3.41 -4.87 7.25
N GLU A 218 -2.36 -5.63 6.96
CA GLU A 218 -1.14 -5.74 7.78
C GLU A 218 0.10 -5.65 6.88
N ARG A 219 0.31 -4.46 6.32
CA ARG A 219 1.31 -4.21 5.26
C ARG A 219 2.49 -3.32 5.69
N TYR A 220 2.64 -3.10 6.99
CA TYR A 220 3.58 -2.12 7.53
C TYR A 220 4.91 -2.77 7.85
N ALA A 221 6.01 -2.23 7.32
CA ALA A 221 7.35 -2.74 7.57
C ALA A 221 8.33 -1.65 8.05
N LEU A 222 9.23 -2.03 8.94
CA LEU A 222 10.31 -1.20 9.46
C LEU A 222 11.66 -1.78 9.05
N LEU A 223 12.45 -1.01 8.30
CA LEU A 223 13.87 -1.24 8.15
C LEU A 223 14.62 -0.41 9.20
N LYS A 224 15.12 -1.08 10.25
CA LYS A 224 16.02 -0.48 11.22
C LYS A 224 17.46 -0.68 10.76
N LEU A 225 18.23 0.40 10.74
CA LEU A 225 19.63 0.40 10.36
C LEU A 225 20.47 0.80 11.57
N SER A 226 21.24 -0.15 12.09
CA SER A 226 22.13 -0.01 13.25
C SER A 226 23.57 -0.15 12.82
N GLY A 227 24.47 0.65 13.39
CA GLY A 227 25.89 0.59 13.06
C GLY A 227 26.54 1.96 13.04
N THR A 228 27.76 2.01 13.57
CA THR A 228 28.73 3.07 13.32
C THR A 228 29.52 2.68 12.08
N SER A 229 29.90 3.66 11.26
CA SER A 229 30.66 3.48 10.02
C SER A 229 31.71 2.37 10.13
N ASP A 230 31.52 1.29 9.39
CA ASP A 230 32.67 0.64 8.77
C ASP A 230 32.71 1.19 7.35
N ASP A 231 33.89 1.66 6.97
CA ASP A 231 34.23 2.39 5.75
C ASP A 231 33.92 3.89 5.77
N THR A 232 34.95 4.65 6.15
CA THR A 232 35.20 5.95 5.53
C THR A 232 35.19 5.77 4.02
N LEU A 233 34.06 6.08 3.38
CA LEU A 233 33.98 6.27 1.93
C LEU A 233 34.99 7.37 1.56
N ASN A 234 36.17 6.96 1.11
CA ASN A 234 37.06 7.84 0.36
C ASN A 234 36.22 8.43 -0.77
N HIS A 235 36.09 9.75 -0.78
CA HIS A 235 35.28 10.53 -1.72
C HIS A 235 35.71 10.40 -3.21
N SER A 236 36.43 9.35 -3.59
CA SER A 236 37.03 9.17 -4.92
C SER A 236 36.36 8.12 -5.81
N GLU A 237 35.31 7.42 -5.39
CA GLU A 237 34.65 6.39 -6.23
C GLU A 237 33.13 6.55 -6.40
N PHE A 238 32.61 7.77 -6.32
CA PHE A 238 31.33 8.08 -6.97
C PHE A 238 31.54 8.31 -8.48
N THR A 239 32.12 7.34 -9.18
CA THR A 239 31.90 7.19 -10.61
C THR A 239 30.45 6.75 -10.80
N THR A 240 29.64 7.73 -11.16
CA THR A 240 28.24 7.65 -11.58
C THR A 240 27.92 6.40 -12.41
N SER A 241 27.35 5.41 -11.75
CA SER A 241 26.43 4.44 -12.32
C SER A 241 25.38 4.15 -11.24
N TYR A 242 24.32 4.96 -11.21
CA TYR A 242 23.12 4.72 -10.40
C TYR A 242 22.23 3.64 -11.05
N ALA A 243 22.84 2.57 -11.55
CA ALA A 243 22.09 1.42 -12.00
C ALA A 243 21.59 0.69 -10.75
N LEU A 244 20.26 0.66 -10.57
CA LEU A 244 19.63 -0.29 -9.66
C LEU A 244 20.21 -1.67 -9.97
N SER A 245 20.83 -2.34 -8.98
CA SER A 245 21.46 -3.64 -9.18
C SER A 245 20.47 -4.68 -9.76
N GLU A 246 20.97 -5.75 -10.38
CA GLU A 246 20.11 -6.88 -10.83
C GLU A 246 19.23 -7.44 -9.70
N SER A 247 19.62 -7.24 -8.43
CA SER A 247 18.82 -7.60 -7.27
C SER A 247 17.46 -6.89 -7.29
N PHE A 248 17.38 -5.64 -7.75
CA PHE A 248 16.11 -4.91 -7.89
C PHE A 248 15.14 -5.55 -8.91
N LEU A 249 15.66 -6.22 -9.95
CA LEU A 249 14.82 -6.86 -10.97
C LEU A 249 14.18 -8.17 -10.47
N GLN A 250 14.61 -8.71 -9.33
CA GLN A 250 14.10 -9.97 -8.78
C GLN A 250 12.79 -9.82 -7.96
N PHE A 251 12.35 -8.58 -7.66
CA PHE A 251 11.16 -8.31 -6.83
C PHE A 251 9.89 -8.06 -7.62
N SER A 252 10.04 -7.50 -8.81
CA SER A 252 8.96 -7.11 -9.69
C SER A 252 9.55 -6.72 -11.05
N SER A 253 8.85 -7.06 -12.13
CA SER A 253 9.18 -6.63 -13.50
C SER A 253 9.04 -5.11 -13.71
N SER A 254 8.44 -4.41 -12.76
CA SER A 254 8.34 -2.94 -12.70
C SER A 254 8.34 -2.53 -11.22
N LEU A 255 9.28 -1.68 -10.79
CA LEU A 255 9.29 -1.18 -9.41
C LEU A 255 8.64 0.21 -9.34
N PRO A 256 7.33 0.33 -9.09
CA PRO A 256 6.76 1.62 -8.74
C PRO A 256 6.96 1.83 -7.24
N ILE A 257 7.99 2.58 -6.86
CA ILE A 257 8.02 3.23 -5.53
C ILE A 257 7.09 4.43 -5.61
N ARG A 258 6.28 4.67 -4.57
CA ARG A 258 5.43 5.85 -4.49
C ARG A 258 5.44 6.47 -3.11
N ASN A 259 4.87 7.68 -3.00
CA ASN A 259 4.67 8.38 -1.73
C ASN A 259 5.95 8.60 -0.90
N LEU A 260 7.11 8.72 -1.55
CA LEU A 260 8.39 8.96 -0.88
C LEU A 260 8.35 10.28 -0.09
N ARG A 261 8.66 10.17 1.19
CA ARG A 261 8.72 11.28 2.14
C ARG A 261 9.93 11.13 3.05
N VAL A 262 10.57 12.25 3.37
CA VAL A 262 11.69 12.30 4.31
C VAL A 262 11.34 13.30 5.39
N GLU A 263 11.49 12.91 6.65
CA GLU A 263 11.17 13.76 7.79
C GLU A 263 12.34 13.86 8.76
N PRO A 264 12.53 15.01 9.43
CA PRO A 264 13.55 15.14 10.47
C PRO A 264 13.20 14.25 11.67
N ARG A 265 14.23 13.67 12.29
CA ARG A 265 14.16 12.90 13.52
C ARG A 265 14.70 13.75 14.67
N VAL A 266 13.92 13.91 15.73
CA VAL A 266 14.43 14.49 16.98
C VAL A 266 15.35 13.46 17.63
N LEU A 267 16.65 13.69 17.55
CA LEU A 267 17.64 12.91 18.28
C LEU A 267 17.66 13.44 19.72
N TYR A 268 17.16 12.65 20.67
CA TYR A 268 17.41 12.94 22.08
C TYR A 268 18.90 12.72 22.33
N GLN A 269 19.67 13.80 22.33
CA GLN A 269 21.00 13.77 22.92
C GLN A 269 20.80 13.61 24.43
N ALA A 270 21.20 12.47 24.98
CA ALA A 270 21.44 12.38 26.41
C ALA A 270 22.40 13.52 26.79
N PRO A 271 22.16 14.28 27.87
CA PRO A 271 23.09 15.29 28.32
C PRO A 271 24.34 14.55 28.81
N ASN A 272 25.32 14.40 27.92
CA ASN A 272 26.63 13.93 28.32
C ASN A 272 27.22 15.01 29.24
N HIS A 273 27.35 14.65 30.52
CA HIS A 273 28.17 15.36 31.48
C HIS A 273 29.58 15.55 30.90
N GLY A 274 29.98 16.80 30.68
CA GLY A 274 31.37 17.17 30.40
C GLY A 274 31.58 18.05 29.17
N THR A 275 31.57 19.36 29.40
CA THR A 275 32.36 20.37 28.66
C THR A 275 32.17 20.50 27.14
N ARG A 276 31.22 21.33 26.72
CA ARG A 276 31.42 22.73 26.29
C ARG A 276 30.09 23.23 25.73
N ILE A 277 29.55 24.23 26.40
CA ILE A 277 28.41 25.01 25.95
C ILE A 277 28.83 25.67 24.62
N ILE A 278 28.34 25.18 23.50
CA ILE A 278 28.14 26.05 22.34
C ILE A 278 26.84 26.77 22.67
N GLU A 279 26.97 28.01 23.10
CA GLU A 279 25.84 28.90 23.28
C GLU A 279 25.06 28.94 21.96
N VAL A 280 23.84 28.40 21.99
CA VAL A 280 22.80 28.77 21.04
C VAL A 280 22.51 30.23 21.34
N SER A 281 23.31 31.11 20.73
CA SER A 281 23.02 32.53 20.71
C SER A 281 21.69 32.70 20.00
N THR A 282 20.73 33.13 20.79
CA THR A 282 19.49 33.80 20.40
C THR A 282 19.69 34.67 19.16
N LEU A 283 19.31 34.15 18.00
CA LEU A 283 18.90 34.94 16.84
C LEU A 283 17.50 34.50 16.44
N SER A 284 16.57 34.70 17.37
CA SER A 284 15.19 34.98 17.03
C SER A 284 15.13 36.37 16.39
N ASP A 285 15.39 36.46 15.08
CA ASP A 285 14.94 37.61 14.30
C ASP A 285 13.47 37.38 13.94
N PRO A 286 12.51 38.17 14.48
CA PRO A 286 11.08 37.97 14.23
C PRO A 286 10.65 38.27 12.78
N ARG A 287 11.59 38.62 11.89
CA ARG A 287 11.31 38.99 10.49
C ARG A 287 11.47 37.86 9.48
N GLN A 288 11.93 36.67 9.84
CA GLN A 288 11.95 35.52 8.92
C GLN A 288 10.60 34.77 8.90
N LYS A 289 9.54 35.47 8.47
CA LYS A 289 8.35 34.83 7.89
C LYS A 289 8.55 34.72 6.38
N ASN A 290 8.31 33.52 5.86
CA ASN A 290 8.20 33.13 4.45
C ASN A 290 9.51 32.86 3.69
N CYS A 291 10.05 31.63 3.82
CA CYS A 291 10.75 31.02 2.69
C CYS A 291 9.71 30.45 1.72
N ARG A 292 9.39 31.21 0.68
CA ARG A 292 8.76 30.67 -0.53
C ARG A 292 9.80 29.82 -1.26
N CYS A 293 9.51 28.54 -1.49
CA CYS A 293 10.27 27.73 -2.44
C CYS A 293 10.13 28.38 -3.83
N SER A 294 11.22 28.92 -4.35
CA SER A 294 11.33 29.32 -5.76
C SER A 294 11.51 28.06 -6.59
N VAL A 295 10.54 27.83 -7.47
CA VAL A 295 10.60 26.90 -8.60
C VAL A 295 11.72 27.36 -9.54
N PHE A 296 12.64 26.47 -9.88
CA PHE A 296 13.32 26.40 -11.17
C PHE A 296 13.58 24.93 -11.50
#